data_AF-A0A2L2YVD3-F1
#
_entry.id   AF-A0A2L2YVD3-F1
#
_cell.length_a   1.000
_cell.length_b   1.000
_cell.length_c   1.000
_cell.angle_alpha   90.00
_cell.angle_beta   90.00
_cell.angle_gamma   90.00
#
_symmetry.space_group_name_H-M   'P 1'
#
loop_
_entity.id
_entity.type
_entity.pdbx_description
1 polymer ?
#
loop_
_entity_poly.entity_id
_entity_poly.type
_entity_poly.pdbx_seq_one_letter_code
_entity_poly.pdbx_strand_id
1 'polypeptide(L)'
;VIPPVCNLLVVEDSKILTVALDALANILNAAIKNGTTKSVCCDLEQYGGLDRIKNLIKHEESEVYKSAFTIIGMAYFAGEFNNNCDRWS
;
A
#
# COMPACT_ATOMS: atom_id res chain seq x y z
N VAL A 1 -6.94 -8.57 6.10
CA VAL A 1 -5.87 -7.90 6.88
C VAL A 1 -5.56 -6.48 6.40
N ILE A 2 -5.90 -6.14 5.15
CA ILE A 2 -5.71 -4.80 4.57
C ILE A 2 -6.47 -3.66 5.29
N PRO A 3 -7.76 -3.80 5.67
CA PRO A 3 -8.50 -2.71 6.32
C PRO A 3 -7.87 -2.16 7.61
N PRO A 4 -7.40 -2.98 8.59
CA PRO A 4 -6.76 -2.43 9.79
C PRO A 4 -5.45 -1.71 9.47
N VAL A 5 -4.65 -2.19 8.51
CA VAL A 5 -3.41 -1.49 8.12
C VAL A 5 -3.71 -0.16 7.44
N CYS A 6 -4.76 -0.09 6.61
CA CYS A 6 -5.23 1.16 6.01
C CYS A 6 -5.71 2.18 7.05
N ASN A 7 -6.31 1.71 8.15
CA ASN A 7 -6.71 2.57 9.27
C ASN A 7 -5.50 3.10 10.06
N LEU A 8 -4.36 2.40 10.07
CA LEU A 8 -3.14 2.88 10.71
C LEU A 8 -2.43 3.95 9.87
N LEU A 9 -2.61 3.95 8.54
CA LEU A 9 -2.08 4.97 7.63
C LEU A 9 -2.75 6.35 7.79
N VAL A 10 -3.79 6.46 8.63
CA VAL A 10 -4.51 7.71 8.94
C VAL A 10 -3.91 8.42 10.15
N VAL A 11 -3.07 7.73 10.91
CA VAL A 11 -2.53 8.25 12.16
C VAL A 11 -1.37 9.21 11.83
N GLU A 12 -1.31 10.38 12.47
CA GLU A 12 -0.24 11.38 12.30
C GLU A 12 1.10 10.98 12.95
N ASP A 13 1.15 9.83 13.63
CA ASP A 13 2.37 9.37 14.30
C ASP A 13 3.28 8.64 13.31
N SER A 14 4.44 9.24 13.03
CA SER A 14 5.44 8.68 12.10
C SER A 14 5.87 7.26 12.45
N LYS A 15 5.91 6.87 13.73
CA LYS A 15 6.30 5.51 14.11
C LYS A 15 5.21 4.51 13.73
N ILE A 16 3.94 4.87 13.93
CA ILE A 16 2.80 4.03 13.54
C ILE A 16 2.73 3.90 12.02
N LEU A 17 2.97 4.99 11.30
CA LEU A 17 3.03 4.99 9.84
C LEU A 17 4.12 4.06 9.31
N THR A 18 5.34 4.14 9.86
CA THR A 18 6.44 3.26 9.46
C THR A 18 6.12 1.78 9.72
N VAL A 19 5.54 1.45 10.88
CA VAL A 19 5.14 0.07 11.20
C VAL A 19 4.01 -0.42 10.28
N ALA A 20 3.02 0.43 9.98
CA ALA A 20 1.93 0.10 9.09
C ALA A 20 2.43 -0.15 7.65
N LEU A 21 3.34 0.69 7.16
CA LEU A 21 3.97 0.54 5.85
C LEU A 21 4.84 -0.73 5.80
N ASP A 22 5.62 -1.04 6.83
CA ASP A 22 6.42 -2.27 6.87
C ASP A 22 5.54 -3.53 6.83
N ALA A 23 4.45 -3.54 7.60
CA ALA A 23 3.46 -4.60 7.56
C ALA A 23 2.83 -4.76 6.17
N LEU A 24 2.48 -3.65 5.51
CA LEU A 24 1.95 -3.63 4.15
C LEU A 24 2.95 -4.17 3.12
N ALA A 25 4.21 -3.75 3.21
CA ALA A 25 5.29 -4.24 2.34
C ALA A 25 5.49 -5.75 2.51
N ASN A 26 5.45 -6.25 3.76
CA ASN A 26 5.53 -7.68 4.03
C ASN A 26 4.33 -8.46 3.48
N ILE A 27 3.11 -7.93 3.63
CA ILE A 27 1.90 -8.56 3.06
C ILE A 27 1.98 -8.60 1.53
N LEU A 28 2.38 -7.50 0.88
CA LEU A 28 2.55 -7.43 -0.57
C LEU A 28 3.64 -8.39 -1.06
N ASN A 29 4.79 -8.43 -0.39
CA ASN A 29 5.88 -9.33 -0.74
C ASN A 29 5.48 -10.81 -0.56
N ALA A 30 4.74 -11.14 0.50
CA ALA A 30 4.14 -12.45 0.67
C ALA A 30 3.12 -12.75 -0.44
N ALA A 31 2.29 -11.79 -0.82
CA ALA A 31 1.33 -11.96 -1.90
C ALA A 31 2.00 -12.19 -3.26
N ILE A 32 3.12 -11.50 -3.53
CA ILE A 32 3.95 -11.72 -4.73
C ILE A 32 4.49 -13.15 -4.75
N LYS A 33 5.03 -13.63 -3.63
CA LYS A 33 5.51 -15.02 -3.51
C LYS A 33 4.41 -16.06 -3.69
N ASN A 34 3.20 -15.75 -3.22
CA ASN A 34 2.04 -16.65 -3.30
C ASN A 34 1.22 -16.49 -4.59
N GLY A 35 1.55 -15.51 -5.45
CA GLY A 35 0.76 -15.19 -6.64
C GLY A 35 -0.62 -14.57 -6.34
N THR A 36 -0.84 -14.07 -5.13
CA THR A 36 -2.12 -13.47 -4.68
C THR A 36 -2.09 -11.95 -4.64
N THR A 37 -1.06 -11.32 -5.23
CA THR A 37 -0.89 -9.85 -5.29
C THR A 37 -2.12 -9.13 -5.81
N LYS A 38 -2.85 -9.74 -6.75
CA LYS A 38 -4.15 -9.28 -7.26
C LYS A 38 -5.13 -8.93 -6.17
N SER A 39 -5.42 -9.91 -5.31
CA SER A 39 -6.42 -9.78 -4.25
C SER A 39 -6.03 -8.67 -3.29
N VAL A 40 -4.74 -8.63 -2.93
CA VAL A 40 -4.21 -7.64 -2.00
C VAL A 40 -4.25 -6.22 -2.56
N CYS A 41 -3.90 -6.02 -3.83
CA CYS A 41 -4.00 -4.70 -4.48
C CYS A 41 -5.44 -4.24 -4.61
N CYS A 42 -6.35 -5.16 -4.98
CA CYS A 42 -7.78 -4.87 -5.09
C CYS A 42 -8.36 -4.41 -3.75
N ASP A 43 -8.07 -5.15 -2.67
CA ASP A 43 -8.45 -4.74 -1.31
C ASP A 43 -7.86 -3.36 -0.96
N LEU A 44 -6.57 -3.14 -1.24
CA LEU A 44 -5.90 -1.86 -0.94
C LEU A 44 -6.57 -0.67 -1.61
N GLU A 45 -7.02 -0.83 -2.85
CA GLU A 45 -7.73 0.20 -3.60
C GLU A 45 -9.15 0.39 -3.07
N GLN A 46 -9.87 -0.70 -2.79
CA GLN A 46 -11.23 -0.68 -2.25
C GLN A 46 -11.31 0.04 -0.89
N TYR A 47 -10.31 -0.13 -0.03
CA TYR A 47 -10.24 0.55 1.28
C TYR A 47 -9.52 1.92 1.21
N GLY A 48 -9.16 2.40 0.02
CA GLY A 48 -8.48 3.68 -0.18
C GLY A 48 -7.06 3.73 0.42
N GLY A 49 -6.45 2.58 0.69
CA GLY A 49 -5.10 2.50 1.24
C GLY A 49 -4.06 3.09 0.28
N LEU A 50 -4.25 2.92 -1.03
CA LEU A 50 -3.33 3.46 -2.02
C LEU A 50 -3.26 5.00 -1.99
N ASP A 51 -4.42 5.66 -1.88
CA ASP A 51 -4.48 7.13 -1.81
C ASP A 51 -3.79 7.65 -0.55
N ARG A 52 -3.99 6.96 0.58
CA ARG A 52 -3.29 7.25 1.85
C ARG A 52 -1.78 7.08 1.71
N ILE A 53 -1.30 6.01 1.07
CA ILE A 53 0.14 5.78 0.82
C ILE A 53 0.70 6.87 -0.08
N LYS A 54 -0.01 7.29 -1.13
CA LYS A 54 0.39 8.43 -1.98
C LYS A 54 0.48 9.73 -1.20
N ASN A 55 -0.41 9.94 -0.23
CA ASN A 55 -0.35 11.13 0.61
C ASN A 55 0.85 11.08 1.58
N LEU A 56 1.23 9.89 2.05
CA LEU A 56 2.42 9.69 2.87
C LEU A 56 3.74 9.92 2.12
N ILE A 57 3.75 9.75 0.80
CA ILE A 57 4.91 10.13 -0.04
C ILE A 57 5.11 11.65 -0.07
N LYS A 58 4.07 12.45 0.23
CA LYS A 58 4.23 13.91 0.34
C LYS A 58 4.74 14.34 1.72
N HIS A 59 4.82 13.42 2.68
CA HIS A 59 5.29 13.70 4.02
C HIS A 59 6.81 13.94 4.02
N GLU A 60 7.28 14.83 4.90
CA GLU A 60 8.70 15.25 4.97
C GLU A 60 9.62 14.16 5.55
N GLU A 61 9.05 13.08 6.08
CA GLU A 61 9.78 12.00 6.75
C GLU A 61 10.39 11.02 5.74
N SER A 62 11.72 10.92 5.72
CA SER A 62 12.45 10.21 4.66
C SER A 62 12.26 8.69 4.72
N GLU A 63 12.06 8.11 5.91
CA GLU A 63 11.82 6.67 6.08
C GLU A 63 10.42 6.29 5.60
N VAL A 64 9.41 7.06 6.00
CA VAL A 64 8.01 6.88 5.57
C VAL A 64 7.91 7.01 4.04
N TYR A 65 8.55 8.04 3.47
CA TYR A 65 8.61 8.24 2.02
C TYR A 65 9.17 7.03 1.28
N LYS A 66 10.34 6.53 1.70
CA LYS A 66 11.00 5.39 1.04
C LYS A 66 10.12 4.14 1.09
N SER A 67 9.58 3.82 2.26
CA SER A 67 8.71 2.65 2.45
C SER A 67 7.44 2.76 1.62
N ALA A 68 6.76 3.91 1.63
CA ALA A 68 5.57 4.16 0.84
C ALA A 68 5.84 4.07 -0.67
N PHE A 69 6.96 4.63 -1.13
CA PHE A 69 7.38 4.58 -2.52
C PHE A 69 7.68 3.14 -2.97
N THR A 70 8.37 2.35 -2.14
CA THR A 70 8.62 0.93 -2.40
C THR A 70 7.33 0.14 -2.53
N ILE A 71 6.35 0.38 -1.65
CA ILE A 71 5.04 -0.28 -1.72
C ILE A 71 4.33 0.02 -3.04
N ILE A 72 4.20 1.31 -3.40
CA ILE A 72 3.58 1.69 -4.68
C ILE A 72 4.33 1.09 -5.85
N GLY A 73 5.67 1.11 -5.81
CA GLY A 73 6.53 0.50 -6.81
C GLY A 73 6.24 -0.99 -6.96
N MET A 74 6.21 -1.77 -5.87
CA MET A 74 5.89 -3.21 -5.90
C MET A 74 4.51 -3.48 -6.49
N ALA A 75 3.53 -2.68 -6.09
CA ALA A 75 2.16 -2.81 -6.55
C ALA A 75 2.06 -2.55 -8.07
N TYR A 76 2.73 -1.51 -8.57
CA TYR A 76 2.84 -1.21 -10.01
C TYR A 76 3.64 -2.25 -10.78
N PHE A 77 4.78 -2.70 -10.24
CA PHE A 77 5.68 -3.67 -10.87
C PHE A 77 5.05 -5.05 -11.00
N ALA A 78 4.14 -5.39 -10.08
CA ALA A 78 3.32 -6.59 -10.19
C ALA A 78 2.33 -6.55 -11.36
N GLY A 79 2.22 -5.44 -12.11
CA GLY A 79 1.33 -5.30 -13.27
C GLY A 79 -0.14 -5.10 -12.92
N GLU A 80 -0.44 -4.98 -11.63
CA GLU A 80 -1.79 -4.98 -11.07
C GLU A 80 -2.49 -3.62 -11.12
N PHE A 81 -1.73 -2.53 -11.30
CA PHE A 81 -2.29 -1.18 -11.47
C PHE A 81 -2.64 -0.82 -12.92
N ASN A 82 -2.20 -1.62 -13.90
CA ASN A 82 -2.40 -1.29 -15.32
C ASN A 82 -3.36 -2.23 -16.06
N ASN A 83 -3.98 -3.20 -15.39
CA ASN A 83 -4.99 -4.05 -16.03
C ASN A 83 -6.09 -4.49 -15.05
N ASN A 84 -7.20 -3.75 -15.10
CA ASN A 84 -8.54 -4.19 -14.69
C ASN A 84 -8.75 -4.55 -13.20
N CYS A 85 -8.87 -3.53 -12.35
CA CYS A 85 -10.11 -3.46 -11.59
C CYS A 85 -11.02 -2.53 -12.41
N ASP A 86 -12.10 -3.06 -12.97
CA ASP A 86 -13.00 -2.32 -13.85
C ASP A 86 -13.32 -0.94 -13.25
N ARG A 87 -12.86 0.09 -13.96
CA ARG A 87 -13.70 1.22 -14.35
C ARG A 87 -14.49 1.81 -13.17
N TRP A 88 -13.97 2.89 -12.58
CA TRP A 88 -14.88 3.89 -12.03
C TRP A 88 -15.68 4.51 -13.18
N SER A 89 -16.79 3.84 -13.56
CA SER A 89 -17.97 4.21 -14.39
C SER A 89 -18.31 3.16 -15.45
#